data_AF-A0AAD4DW89-F1
#
_entry.id   AF-A0AAD4DW89-F1
#
_cell.length_a   1.000
_cell.length_b   1.000
_cell.length_c   1.000
_cell.angle_alpha   90.00
_cell.angle_beta   90.00
_cell.angle_gamma   90.00
#
_symmetry.space_group_name_H-M   'P 1'
#
loop_
_entity.id
_entity.type
_entity.pdbx_description
1 polymer ?
#
loop_
_entity_poly.entity_id
_entity_poly.type
_entity_poly.pdbx_seq_one_letter_code
_entity_poly.pdbx_strand_id
1 'polypeptide(L)'
;MLATSRRNKIPQAHPPRTFLAGGTAIHLNCNLTCTGLKINEVADEFNIPDLWYALSDFLQHDARNRDGVFWVGVPRRSLINRPLNISFECVQIWHTIRLQQICLHDLSVVLPAQTMHASPARVGWSKGRKDVAILNVDSAYDWPKSGLKGHAVCELQLIMRPIPQRGSRITWRDQYLCYVRNFKIGAVDPVTEMHTLTCAKYANGTLVGDAVPLTQLRAFVNIIPRLGTAADPRLTKSTSAHYHSLFYLNKYFDKQIYDTLYFVSQG
;
A
#
# COMPACT_ATOMS: atom_id res chain seq x y z
N MET A 1 -44.42 17.28 31.40
CA MET A 1 -43.71 16.03 31.70
C MET A 1 -43.85 15.12 30.49
N LEU A 2 -42.74 14.85 29.77
CA LEU A 2 -42.50 13.82 28.72
C LEU A 2 -43.44 13.84 27.48
N ALA A 3 -43.00 13.69 26.23
CA ALA A 3 -41.91 12.88 25.74
C ALA A 3 -41.24 13.52 24.50
N THR A 4 -39.91 13.61 24.54
CA THR A 4 -39.08 13.94 23.38
C THR A 4 -38.98 12.72 22.46
N SER A 5 -39.37 12.91 21.21
CA SER A 5 -39.21 11.96 20.11
C SER A 5 -37.76 11.50 20.00
N ARG A 6 -37.54 10.19 20.19
CA ARG A 6 -36.28 9.52 19.91
C ARG A 6 -36.01 9.64 18.42
N ARG A 7 -35.08 10.52 18.03
CA ARG A 7 -34.49 10.52 16.69
C ARG A 7 -33.88 9.14 16.45
N ASN A 8 -34.49 8.38 15.53
CA ASN A 8 -33.91 7.18 14.96
C ASN A 8 -32.51 7.50 14.46
N LYS A 9 -31.48 6.98 15.16
CA LYS A 9 -30.12 6.96 14.66
C LYS A 9 -30.11 6.04 13.45
N ILE A 10 -30.07 6.60 12.25
CA ILE A 10 -29.69 5.83 11.05
C ILE A 10 -28.29 5.28 11.37
N PRO A 11 -28.09 3.95 11.38
CA PRO A 11 -26.76 3.39 11.61
C PRO A 11 -25.81 3.93 10.53
N GLN A 12 -24.68 4.47 10.97
CA GLN A 12 -23.65 4.97 10.07
C GLN A 12 -23.14 3.78 9.26
N ALA A 13 -23.49 3.72 7.97
CA ALA A 13 -23.08 2.63 7.10
C ALA A 13 -21.56 2.54 7.07
N HIS A 14 -21.01 1.37 7.39
CA HIS A 14 -19.59 1.12 7.22
C HIS A 14 -19.29 0.91 5.73
N PRO A 15 -18.15 1.39 5.22
CA PRO A 15 -17.75 1.11 3.85
C PRO A 15 -17.64 -0.39 3.62
N PRO A 16 -17.88 -0.85 2.38
CA PRO A 16 -17.76 -2.25 2.04
C PRO A 16 -16.33 -2.72 2.27
N ARG A 17 -16.17 -3.81 3.03
CA ARG A 17 -14.86 -4.43 3.31
C ARG A 17 -14.34 -5.29 2.17
N THR A 18 -15.21 -5.59 1.21
CA THR A 18 -14.88 -6.27 -0.04
C THR A 18 -15.23 -5.34 -1.17
N PHE A 19 -14.27 -5.07 -2.05
CA PHE A 19 -14.48 -4.23 -3.20
C PHE A 19 -13.58 -4.66 -4.36
N LEU A 20 -14.01 -4.31 -5.57
CA LEU A 20 -13.28 -4.58 -6.80
C LEU A 20 -12.49 -3.33 -7.21
N ALA A 21 -11.27 -3.54 -7.66
CA ALA A 21 -10.42 -2.50 -8.22
C ALA A 21 -9.69 -3.05 -9.46
N GLY A 22 -10.20 -2.72 -10.64
CA GLY A 22 -9.78 -3.36 -11.88
C GLY A 22 -10.08 -4.86 -11.84
N GLY A 23 -9.12 -5.69 -12.23
CA GLY A 23 -9.19 -7.16 -12.17
C GLY A 23 -8.91 -7.78 -10.79
N THR A 24 -8.83 -6.97 -9.73
CA THR A 24 -8.46 -7.44 -8.38
C THR A 24 -9.57 -7.17 -7.38
N ALA A 25 -10.00 -8.22 -6.68
CA ALA A 25 -10.85 -8.13 -5.50
C ALA A 25 -10.00 -7.97 -4.24
N ILE A 26 -10.36 -7.01 -3.40
CA ILE A 26 -9.68 -6.71 -2.14
C ILE A 26 -10.66 -6.97 -1.00
N HIS A 27 -10.23 -7.75 -0.01
CA HIS A 27 -11.03 -8.11 1.15
C HIS A 27 -10.28 -7.79 2.45
N LEU A 28 -10.84 -6.89 3.26
CA LEU A 28 -10.39 -6.64 4.63
C LEU A 28 -11.10 -7.55 5.62
N ASN A 29 -10.35 -8.04 6.61
CA ASN A 29 -10.94 -8.82 7.70
C ASN A 29 -11.96 -8.00 8.50
N CYS A 30 -13.02 -8.67 8.97
CA CYS A 30 -14.07 -8.05 9.77
C CYS A 30 -13.57 -7.49 11.10
N ASN A 31 -12.61 -8.18 11.72
CA ASN A 31 -12.02 -7.77 12.97
C ASN A 31 -10.84 -6.83 12.69
N LEU A 32 -10.99 -5.59 13.17
CA LEU A 32 -9.93 -4.61 13.27
C LEU A 32 -8.80 -5.17 14.14
N THR A 33 -7.56 -4.86 13.80
CA THR A 33 -6.45 -5.22 14.68
C THR A 33 -6.30 -4.22 15.83
N CYS A 34 -6.42 -2.92 15.51
CA CYS A 34 -6.43 -1.85 16.51
C CYS A 34 -7.58 -0.87 16.23
N THR A 35 -8.21 -0.36 17.29
CA THR A 35 -9.36 0.54 17.20
C THR A 35 -9.02 1.93 17.73
N GLY A 36 -9.08 2.94 16.86
CA GLY A 36 -9.12 4.35 17.28
C GLY A 36 -7.81 4.93 17.77
N LEU A 37 -6.67 4.39 17.34
CA LEU A 37 -5.35 4.90 17.71
C LEU A 37 -5.10 6.29 17.12
N LYS A 38 -4.42 7.14 17.87
CA LYS A 38 -4.02 8.46 17.38
C LYS A 38 -2.93 8.32 16.33
N ILE A 39 -2.91 9.19 15.32
CA ILE A 39 -1.92 9.10 14.23
C ILE A 39 -0.47 9.09 14.75
N ASN A 40 -0.15 9.83 15.81
CA ASN A 40 1.19 9.80 16.43
C ASN A 40 1.53 8.41 17.01
N GLU A 41 0.59 7.80 17.73
CA GLU A 41 0.79 6.45 18.30
C GLU A 41 1.02 5.43 17.19
N VAL A 42 0.31 5.56 16.08
CA VAL A 42 0.49 4.70 14.89
C VAL A 42 1.83 4.95 14.21
N ALA A 43 2.24 6.21 14.07
CA ALA A 43 3.52 6.58 13.50
C ALA A 43 4.67 5.96 14.31
N ASP A 44 4.57 5.98 15.64
CA ASP A 44 5.56 5.38 16.53
C ASP A 44 5.53 3.85 16.47
N GLU A 45 4.35 3.23 16.57
CA GLU A 45 4.18 1.76 16.56
C GLU A 45 4.67 1.13 15.25
N PHE A 46 4.40 1.78 14.11
CA PHE A 46 4.81 1.27 12.79
C PHE A 46 6.18 1.78 12.33
N ASN A 47 6.81 2.69 13.10
CA ASN A 47 8.04 3.39 12.75
C ASN A 47 7.93 4.10 11.38
N ILE A 48 6.92 4.98 11.28
CA ILE A 48 6.58 5.80 10.11
C ILE A 48 6.50 7.27 10.56
N PRO A 49 7.66 7.93 10.81
CA PRO A 49 7.70 9.28 11.39
C PRO A 49 7.05 10.35 10.50
N ASP A 50 6.90 10.08 9.21
CA ASP A 50 6.37 10.99 8.21
C ASP A 50 4.90 10.72 7.86
N LEU A 51 4.21 9.86 8.63
CA LEU A 51 2.81 9.46 8.39
C LEU A 51 1.85 10.67 8.29
N TRP A 52 2.04 11.67 9.16
CA TRP A 52 1.24 12.90 9.13
C TRP A 52 1.36 13.67 7.81
N TYR A 53 2.58 13.78 7.30
CA TYR A 53 2.84 14.48 6.04
C TYR A 53 2.24 13.70 4.87
N ALA A 54 2.38 12.37 4.87
CA ALA A 54 1.79 11.51 3.85
C ALA A 54 0.26 11.63 3.80
N LEU A 55 -0.39 11.64 4.95
CA LEU A 55 -1.83 11.83 5.07
C LEU A 55 -2.27 13.23 4.64
N SER A 56 -1.54 14.27 5.05
CA SER A 56 -1.83 15.64 4.62
C SER A 56 -1.73 15.79 3.10
N ASP A 57 -0.72 15.18 2.47
CA ASP A 57 -0.57 15.19 1.01
C ASP A 57 -1.70 14.44 0.32
N PHE A 58 -2.05 13.26 0.82
CA PHE A 58 -3.22 12.51 0.33
C PHE A 58 -4.48 13.39 0.34
N LEU A 59 -4.74 14.10 1.43
CA LEU A 59 -5.91 14.99 1.53
C LEU A 59 -5.88 16.14 0.53
N GLN A 60 -4.72 16.75 0.31
CA GLN A 60 -4.57 17.82 -0.67
C GLN A 60 -4.78 17.31 -2.09
N HIS A 61 -4.34 16.08 -2.38
CA HIS A 61 -4.56 15.43 -3.66
C HIS A 61 -6.05 15.06 -3.85
N ASP A 62 -6.71 14.46 -2.86
CA ASP A 62 -8.13 14.11 -2.93
C ASP A 62 -9.00 15.35 -3.20
N ALA A 63 -8.69 16.47 -2.55
CA ALA A 63 -9.42 17.73 -2.78
C ALA A 63 -9.27 18.30 -4.20
N ARG A 64 -8.19 17.94 -4.91
CA ARG A 64 -7.88 18.45 -6.26
C ARG A 64 -8.19 17.45 -7.37
N ASN A 65 -8.12 16.16 -7.07
CA ASN A 65 -8.08 15.10 -8.07
C ASN A 65 -9.47 14.49 -8.27
N ARG A 66 -9.99 14.56 -9.51
CA ARG A 66 -11.25 13.92 -9.90
C ARG A 66 -11.05 12.50 -10.47
N ASP A 67 -9.81 12.14 -10.81
CA ASP A 67 -9.50 10.91 -11.57
C ASP A 67 -9.20 9.69 -10.68
N GLY A 68 -9.24 9.86 -9.35
CA GLY A 68 -9.26 8.75 -8.38
C GLY A 68 -7.97 7.95 -8.22
N VAL A 69 -6.93 8.20 -9.02
CA VAL A 69 -5.60 7.56 -8.90
C VAL A 69 -4.57 8.55 -8.35
N PHE A 70 -3.90 8.15 -7.28
CA PHE A 70 -2.87 8.89 -6.57
C PHE A 70 -1.49 8.44 -7.04
N TRP A 71 -0.72 9.40 -7.54
CA TRP A 71 0.67 9.20 -7.92
C TRP A 71 1.55 8.93 -6.69
N VAL A 72 2.60 8.16 -6.91
CA VAL A 72 3.50 7.69 -5.87
C VAL A 72 4.94 8.07 -6.23
N GLY A 73 5.72 8.58 -5.27
CA GLY A 73 7.13 8.93 -5.47
C GLY A 73 7.43 10.35 -5.94
N VAL A 74 6.46 11.27 -5.92
CA VAL A 74 6.71 12.71 -6.17
C VAL A 74 7.31 13.34 -4.90
N PRO A 75 8.36 14.20 -5.01
CA PRO A 75 8.86 14.95 -3.86
C PRO A 75 7.75 15.77 -3.20
N ARG A 76 7.50 15.51 -1.92
CA ARG A 76 6.44 16.17 -1.16
C ARG A 76 6.72 17.67 -1.05
N ARG A 77 5.81 18.49 -1.58
CA ARG A 77 5.81 19.95 -1.31
C ARG A 77 5.45 20.25 0.15
N SER A 78 4.82 19.30 0.88
CA SER A 78 4.37 19.46 2.27
C SER A 78 5.47 19.43 3.32
N LEU A 79 6.69 18.99 3.02
CA LEU A 79 7.79 19.14 3.99
C LEU A 79 8.13 20.61 4.27
N ILE A 80 7.69 21.52 3.38
CA ILE A 80 7.91 22.97 3.49
C ILE A 80 6.71 23.66 4.17
N ASN A 81 5.52 23.07 4.13
CA ASN A 81 4.29 23.67 4.64
C ASN A 81 3.79 22.92 5.87
N ARG A 82 3.45 23.65 6.94
CA ARG A 82 2.84 23.10 8.17
C ARG A 82 1.75 22.08 7.81
N PRO A 83 1.72 20.88 8.41
CA PRO A 83 0.69 19.89 8.11
C PRO A 83 -0.69 20.54 8.26
N LEU A 84 -1.52 20.39 7.23
CA LEU A 84 -2.86 21.00 7.22
C LEU A 84 -3.65 20.50 8.44
N ASN A 85 -4.68 21.25 8.84
CA ASN A 85 -5.62 20.79 9.86
C ASN A 85 -6.35 19.54 9.34
N ILE A 86 -5.81 18.36 9.64
CA ILE A 86 -6.37 17.07 9.25
C ILE A 86 -7.69 16.91 10.00
N SER A 87 -8.79 16.65 9.28
CA SER A 87 -10.14 16.54 9.86
C SER A 87 -10.39 15.22 10.63
N PHE A 88 -9.32 14.55 11.06
CA PHE A 88 -9.32 13.33 11.85
C PHE A 88 -8.05 13.23 12.68
N GLU A 89 -8.18 12.66 13.88
CA GLU A 89 -7.06 12.44 14.80
C GLU A 89 -6.75 10.95 15.00
N CYS A 90 -7.75 10.10 14.71
CA CYS A 90 -7.71 8.68 14.96
C CYS A 90 -7.87 7.88 13.68
N VAL A 91 -7.25 6.71 13.66
CA VAL A 91 -7.36 5.74 12.57
C VAL A 91 -7.73 4.35 13.10
N GLN A 92 -8.39 3.59 12.25
CA GLN A 92 -8.61 2.15 12.40
C GLN A 92 -7.53 1.39 11.64
N ILE A 93 -7.02 0.28 12.17
CA ILE A 93 -5.86 -0.43 11.58
C ILE A 93 -6.16 -1.90 11.30
N TRP A 94 -5.61 -2.38 10.19
CA TRP A 94 -5.56 -3.79 9.82
C TRP A 94 -4.10 -4.21 9.58
N HIS A 95 -3.72 -5.38 10.09
CA HIS A 95 -2.40 -5.98 9.78
C HIS A 95 -2.42 -6.87 8.54
N THR A 96 -3.61 -7.19 8.01
CA THR A 96 -3.76 -8.11 6.89
C THR A 96 -4.90 -7.72 5.97
N ILE A 97 -4.72 -8.01 4.69
CA ILE A 97 -5.75 -7.96 3.65
C ILE A 97 -5.65 -9.22 2.81
N ARG A 98 -6.73 -9.55 2.10
CA ARG A 98 -6.72 -10.59 1.07
C ARG A 98 -6.87 -9.94 -0.30
N LEU A 99 -5.97 -10.28 -1.21
CA LEU A 99 -6.08 -9.95 -2.62
C LEU A 99 -6.49 -11.20 -3.39
N GLN A 100 -7.45 -11.07 -4.29
CA GLN A 100 -7.87 -12.14 -5.17
C GLN A 100 -7.93 -11.61 -6.60
N GLN A 101 -7.32 -12.32 -7.52
CA GLN A 101 -7.20 -11.89 -8.92
C GLN A 101 -7.89 -12.89 -9.83
N ILE A 102 -8.24 -12.44 -11.03
CA ILE A 102 -8.64 -13.31 -12.14
C ILE A 102 -7.40 -13.77 -12.92
N CYS A 103 -7.46 -14.96 -13.51
CA CYS A 103 -6.39 -15.49 -14.33
C CYS A 103 -6.24 -14.68 -15.61
N LEU A 104 -5.01 -14.29 -15.97
CA LEU A 104 -4.69 -13.54 -17.18
C LEU A 104 -5.10 -14.28 -18.47
N HIS A 105 -4.97 -15.60 -18.48
CA HIS A 105 -5.22 -16.45 -19.65
C HIS A 105 -6.69 -16.87 -19.79
N ASP A 106 -7.43 -16.82 -18.68
CA ASP A 106 -8.85 -17.19 -18.64
C ASP A 106 -9.58 -16.35 -17.59
N LEU A 107 -10.28 -15.32 -18.06
CA LEU A 107 -10.98 -14.37 -17.19
C LEU A 107 -12.17 -15.01 -16.44
N SER A 108 -12.58 -16.23 -16.81
CA SER A 108 -13.60 -16.99 -16.07
C SER A 108 -13.03 -17.66 -14.82
N VAL A 109 -11.70 -17.80 -14.73
CA VAL A 109 -11.02 -18.46 -13.62
C VAL A 109 -10.59 -17.44 -12.58
N VAL A 110 -11.15 -17.56 -11.38
CA VAL A 110 -10.73 -16.80 -10.20
C VAL A 110 -9.59 -17.54 -9.50
N LEU A 111 -8.48 -16.85 -9.27
CA LEU A 111 -7.32 -17.42 -8.59
C LEU A 111 -7.56 -17.50 -7.07
N PRO A 112 -6.81 -18.36 -6.34
CA PRO A 112 -6.86 -18.37 -4.88
C PRO A 112 -6.51 -17.02 -4.28
N ALA A 113 -7.24 -16.61 -3.25
CA ALA A 113 -6.95 -15.37 -2.55
C ALA A 113 -5.62 -15.47 -1.78
N GLN A 114 -4.76 -14.46 -1.93
CA GLN A 114 -3.49 -14.36 -1.24
C GLN A 114 -3.61 -13.35 -0.09
N THR A 115 -3.05 -13.69 1.08
CA THR A 115 -3.04 -12.78 2.23
C THR A 115 -1.77 -11.95 2.21
N MET A 116 -1.94 -10.63 2.24
CA MET A 116 -0.84 -9.69 2.41
C MET A 116 -0.78 -9.17 3.85
N HIS A 117 0.41 -8.83 4.28
CA HIS A 117 0.73 -8.38 5.62
C HIS A 117 1.32 -6.97 5.65
N ALA A 118 0.89 -6.20 6.65
CA ALA A 118 1.42 -4.90 7.01
C ALA A 118 1.38 -4.77 8.54
N SER A 119 2.13 -5.63 9.24
CA SER A 119 2.16 -5.64 10.70
C SER A 119 3.42 -4.95 11.23
N PRO A 120 3.32 -4.19 12.33
CA PRO A 120 4.46 -3.59 12.99
C PRO A 120 5.33 -4.67 13.65
N ALA A 121 6.43 -4.23 14.27
CA ALA A 121 7.28 -5.13 15.04
C ALA A 121 6.49 -5.83 16.14
N ARG A 122 6.65 -7.15 16.25
CA ARG A 122 5.98 -7.99 17.25
C ARG A 122 6.84 -9.17 17.64
N VAL A 123 6.45 -9.90 18.68
CA VAL A 123 7.14 -11.13 19.09
C VAL A 123 7.23 -12.10 17.90
N GLY A 124 8.45 -12.57 17.60
CA GLY A 124 8.76 -13.41 16.43
C GLY A 124 9.00 -12.66 15.10
N TRP A 125 8.63 -11.37 15.01
CA TRP A 125 8.87 -10.50 13.86
C TRP A 125 9.37 -9.14 14.32
N SER A 126 10.64 -9.07 14.77
CA SER A 126 11.24 -7.88 15.39
C SER A 126 11.28 -6.64 14.49
N LYS A 127 11.16 -6.81 13.18
CA LYS A 127 11.09 -5.73 12.17
C LYS A 127 9.70 -5.57 11.55
N GLY A 128 8.72 -6.33 12.06
CA GLY A 128 7.39 -6.43 11.48
C GLY A 128 7.34 -7.39 10.29
N ARG A 129 6.16 -7.51 9.70
CA ARG A 129 5.92 -8.33 8.50
C ARG A 129 5.24 -7.44 7.48
N LYS A 130 5.95 -7.17 6.39
CA LYS A 130 5.58 -6.20 5.38
C LYS A 130 5.76 -6.88 4.02
N ASP A 131 4.67 -6.98 3.29
CA ASP A 131 4.65 -7.61 1.98
C ASP A 131 4.75 -6.55 0.88
N VAL A 132 5.22 -6.97 -0.29
CA VAL A 132 5.39 -6.09 -1.45
C VAL A 132 4.24 -6.29 -2.43
N ALA A 133 3.76 -5.18 -2.99
CA ALA A 133 2.66 -5.15 -3.92
C ALA A 133 3.00 -4.36 -5.20
N ILE A 134 2.27 -4.67 -6.25
CA ILE A 134 2.08 -3.77 -7.39
C ILE A 134 0.93 -2.82 -7.07
N LEU A 135 1.17 -1.55 -7.32
CA LEU A 135 0.21 -0.47 -7.16
C LEU A 135 0.00 0.22 -8.51
N ASN A 136 -1.26 0.49 -8.88
CA ASN A 136 -1.54 1.34 -10.03
C ASN A 136 -1.30 2.81 -9.65
N VAL A 137 -0.53 3.52 -10.46
CA VAL A 137 -0.24 4.96 -10.26
C VAL A 137 -0.75 5.83 -11.40
N ASP A 138 -1.21 5.21 -12.49
CA ASP A 138 -1.73 5.89 -13.66
C ASP A 138 -3.00 5.19 -14.17
N SER A 139 -4.12 5.92 -14.20
CA SER A 139 -5.41 5.39 -14.63
C SER A 139 -5.46 4.98 -16.10
N ALA A 140 -4.52 5.45 -16.92
CA ALA A 140 -4.42 5.06 -18.33
C ALA A 140 -3.91 3.63 -18.54
N TYR A 141 -3.35 3.01 -17.50
CA TYR A 141 -2.77 1.67 -17.57
C TYR A 141 -3.53 0.71 -16.67
N ASP A 142 -3.56 -0.56 -17.08
CA ASP A 142 -4.30 -1.61 -16.40
C ASP A 142 -3.41 -2.81 -16.13
N TRP A 143 -3.53 -3.35 -14.92
CA TRP A 143 -2.83 -4.56 -14.53
C TRP A 143 -3.71 -5.78 -14.82
N PRO A 144 -3.20 -6.87 -15.43
CA PRO A 144 -1.79 -7.13 -15.73
C PRO A 144 -1.35 -6.69 -17.14
N LYS A 145 -2.27 -6.22 -17.98
CA LYS A 145 -2.04 -6.03 -19.43
C LYS A 145 -0.91 -5.06 -19.76
N SER A 146 -0.72 -4.02 -18.96
CA SER A 146 0.31 -2.99 -19.18
C SER A 146 1.67 -3.33 -18.56
N GLY A 147 1.81 -4.50 -17.92
CA GLY A 147 3.01 -4.85 -17.15
C GLY A 147 3.36 -3.78 -16.12
N LEU A 148 4.63 -3.37 -16.05
CA LEU A 148 5.08 -2.34 -15.11
C LEU A 148 4.78 -0.91 -15.56
N LYS A 149 4.31 -0.70 -16.80
CA LYS A 149 4.01 0.65 -17.30
C LYS A 149 2.78 1.21 -16.58
N GLY A 150 2.91 2.41 -15.99
CA GLY A 150 1.84 3.01 -15.17
C GLY A 150 1.69 2.40 -13.77
N HIS A 151 2.60 1.52 -13.37
CA HIS A 151 2.56 0.82 -12.10
C HIS A 151 3.82 1.08 -11.26
N ALA A 152 3.67 1.01 -9.95
CA ALA A 152 4.76 1.09 -8.98
C ALA A 152 4.88 -0.21 -8.18
N VAL A 153 6.09 -0.53 -7.75
CA VAL A 153 6.35 -1.59 -6.78
C VAL A 153 6.54 -0.96 -5.41
N CYS A 154 5.80 -1.42 -4.41
CA CYS A 154 5.83 -0.81 -3.09
C CYS A 154 5.71 -1.82 -1.93
N GLU A 155 6.39 -1.56 -0.82
CA GLU A 155 6.27 -2.33 0.42
C GLU A 155 5.15 -1.75 1.29
N LEU A 156 4.16 -2.58 1.61
CA LEU A 156 3.00 -2.20 2.41
C LEU A 156 3.39 -2.05 3.89
N GLN A 157 3.31 -0.84 4.43
CA GLN A 157 3.69 -0.57 5.82
C GLN A 157 2.51 -0.61 6.78
N LEU A 158 1.37 -0.04 6.36
CA LEU A 158 0.20 0.19 7.20
C LEU A 158 -1.06 0.10 6.34
N ILE A 159 -2.09 -0.56 6.83
CA ILE A 159 -3.44 -0.52 6.26
C ILE A 159 -4.34 0.15 7.29
N MET A 160 -5.03 1.22 6.87
CA MET A 160 -5.78 2.05 7.79
C MET A 160 -7.08 2.57 7.20
N ARG A 161 -7.96 3.01 8.08
CA ARG A 161 -9.11 3.84 7.75
C ARG A 161 -9.14 5.04 8.67
N PRO A 162 -9.04 6.27 8.14
CA PRO A 162 -9.22 7.47 8.94
C PRO A 162 -10.63 7.54 9.56
N ILE A 163 -10.72 7.96 10.82
CA ILE A 163 -11.99 8.16 11.51
C ILE A 163 -12.36 9.65 11.43
N PRO A 164 -13.33 10.04 10.58
CA PRO A 164 -13.68 11.44 10.41
C PRO A 164 -14.23 12.04 11.71
N GLN A 165 -13.83 13.27 12.03
CA GLN A 165 -14.45 14.02 13.14
C GLN A 165 -15.95 14.22 12.87
N ARG A 166 -16.76 14.21 13.93
CA ARG A 166 -18.22 14.44 13.80
C ARG A 166 -18.49 15.79 13.16
N GLY A 167 -19.37 15.81 12.17
CA GLY A 167 -19.77 17.04 11.46
C GLY A 167 -18.84 17.46 10.32
N SER A 168 -17.68 16.84 10.17
CA SER A 168 -16.79 17.09 9.02
C SER A 168 -17.48 16.68 7.71
N ARG A 169 -17.43 17.51 6.66
CA ARG A 169 -17.92 17.15 5.31
C ARG A 169 -16.76 16.73 4.44
N ILE A 170 -16.52 15.43 4.42
CA ILE A 170 -15.36 14.80 3.83
C ILE A 170 -15.81 13.80 2.75
N THR A 171 -15.14 13.82 1.60
CA THR A 171 -15.37 12.97 0.41
C THR A 171 -14.76 11.56 0.52
N TRP A 172 -13.69 11.40 1.31
CA TRP A 172 -12.97 10.12 1.46
C TRP A 172 -13.45 9.22 2.62
N ARG A 173 -14.56 9.53 3.31
CA ARG A 173 -14.99 8.83 4.56
C ARG A 173 -15.15 7.31 4.45
N ASP A 174 -15.33 6.83 3.22
CA ASP A 174 -15.58 5.43 2.89
C ASP A 174 -14.39 4.74 2.22
N GLN A 175 -13.20 5.39 2.23
CA GLN A 175 -11.99 4.82 1.66
C GLN A 175 -11.11 4.17 2.74
N TYR A 176 -10.62 2.98 2.40
CA TYR A 176 -9.49 2.38 3.08
C TYR A 176 -8.21 2.90 2.43
N LEU A 177 -7.23 3.25 3.24
CA LEU A 177 -5.93 3.74 2.80
C LEU A 177 -4.85 2.73 3.18
N CYS A 178 -3.74 2.79 2.46
CA CYS A 178 -2.49 2.21 2.91
C CYS A 178 -1.37 3.23 2.88
N TYR A 179 -0.43 3.09 3.82
CA TYR A 179 0.87 3.72 3.69
C TYR A 179 1.81 2.69 3.05
N VAL A 180 2.48 3.11 1.98
CA VAL A 180 3.42 2.28 1.23
C VAL A 180 4.79 2.92 1.18
N ARG A 181 5.85 2.12 1.11
CA ARG A 181 7.22 2.57 0.79
C ARG A 181 7.57 2.18 -0.62
N ASN A 182 8.14 3.11 -1.37
CA ASN A 182 8.29 2.92 -2.81
C ASN A 182 9.62 2.28 -3.15
N PHE A 183 9.61 1.44 -4.18
CA PHE A 183 10.82 1.02 -4.86
C PHE A 183 10.97 1.76 -6.18
N LYS A 184 12.18 2.21 -6.49
CA LYS A 184 12.56 2.64 -7.83
C LYS A 184 12.88 1.39 -8.64
N ILE A 185 12.14 1.19 -9.72
CA ILE A 185 12.38 0.13 -10.69
C ILE A 185 13.56 0.55 -11.56
N GLY A 186 14.62 -0.26 -11.54
CA GLY A 186 15.83 -0.08 -12.33
C GLY A 186 15.84 -0.96 -13.58
N ALA A 187 17.03 -1.09 -14.16
CA ALA A 187 17.25 -1.94 -15.32
C ALA A 187 16.99 -3.42 -15.01
N VAL A 188 16.72 -4.17 -16.08
CA VAL A 188 16.69 -5.63 -16.06
C VAL A 188 18.12 -6.14 -15.94
N ASP A 189 18.36 -7.01 -14.96
CA ASP A 189 19.63 -7.68 -14.82
C ASP A 189 19.79 -8.74 -15.93
N PRO A 190 20.87 -8.75 -16.72
CA PRO A 190 20.98 -9.59 -17.90
C PRO A 190 21.14 -11.08 -17.60
N VAL A 191 21.52 -11.44 -16.36
CA VAL A 191 21.74 -12.84 -15.96
C VAL A 191 20.45 -13.46 -15.45
N THR A 192 19.78 -12.75 -14.55
CA THR A 192 18.54 -13.23 -13.92
C THR A 192 17.29 -12.87 -14.72
N GLU A 193 17.43 -11.91 -15.64
CA GLU A 193 16.35 -11.27 -16.39
C GLU A 193 15.25 -10.66 -15.50
N MET A 194 15.60 -10.28 -14.26
CA MET A 194 14.69 -9.66 -13.31
C MET A 194 14.94 -8.16 -13.23
N HIS A 195 13.88 -7.38 -13.01
CA HIS A 195 14.02 -5.95 -12.72
C HIS A 195 14.73 -5.74 -11.38
N THR A 196 15.74 -4.87 -11.38
CA THR A 196 16.34 -4.39 -10.13
C THR A 196 15.40 -3.39 -9.45
N LEU A 197 15.33 -3.44 -8.13
CA LEU A 197 14.51 -2.57 -7.30
C LEU A 197 15.41 -1.91 -6.26
N THR A 198 15.34 -0.59 -6.12
CA THR A 198 16.04 0.12 -5.05
C THR A 198 15.05 0.84 -4.16
N CYS A 199 15.25 0.81 -2.85
CA CYS A 199 14.38 1.59 -1.94
C CYS A 199 14.43 3.08 -2.33
N ALA A 200 13.27 3.67 -2.59
CA ALA A 200 13.19 5.09 -2.89
C ALA A 200 13.57 5.91 -1.65
N LYS A 201 14.44 6.91 -1.83
CA LYS A 201 14.90 7.81 -0.78
C LYS A 201 14.73 9.27 -1.20
N TYR A 202 14.39 10.12 -0.24
CA TYR A 202 14.45 11.57 -0.37
C TYR A 202 15.91 12.03 -0.47
N ALA A 203 16.13 13.30 -0.83
CA ALA A 203 17.47 13.88 -0.96
C ALA A 203 18.30 13.80 0.35
N ASN A 204 17.64 13.78 1.51
CA ASN A 204 18.27 13.60 2.82
C ASN A 204 18.54 12.13 3.19
N GLY A 205 18.25 11.18 2.30
CA GLY A 205 18.47 9.75 2.50
C GLY A 205 17.37 9.00 3.25
N THR A 206 16.32 9.67 3.75
CA THR A 206 15.19 8.99 4.39
C THR A 206 14.31 8.28 3.35
N LEU A 207 13.67 7.18 3.73
CA LEU A 207 12.83 6.40 2.83
C LEU A 207 11.60 7.20 2.40
N VAL A 208 11.25 7.12 1.12
CA VAL A 208 10.02 7.70 0.56
C VAL A 208 8.88 6.72 0.78
N GLY A 209 7.84 7.18 1.44
CA GLY A 209 6.54 6.52 1.39
C GLY A 209 5.44 7.47 1.00
N ASP A 210 4.24 6.95 0.80
CA ASP A 210 3.05 7.72 0.42
C ASP A 210 1.80 7.06 1.00
N ALA A 211 0.77 7.86 1.29
CA ALA A 211 -0.55 7.36 1.65
C ALA A 211 -1.42 7.34 0.40
N VAL A 212 -1.97 6.17 0.07
CA VAL A 212 -2.77 5.96 -1.14
C VAL A 212 -4.04 5.17 -0.82
N PRO A 213 -5.10 5.29 -1.64
CA PRO A 213 -6.25 4.41 -1.57
C PRO A 213 -5.85 2.94 -1.72
N LEU A 214 -6.42 2.09 -0.87
CA LEU A 214 -6.20 0.64 -0.94
C LEU A 214 -6.68 0.05 -2.27
N THR A 215 -7.65 0.71 -2.92
CA THR A 215 -8.14 0.42 -4.27
C THR A 215 -7.08 0.55 -5.36
N GLN A 216 -5.89 1.08 -5.09
CA GLN A 216 -4.79 1.09 -6.06
C GLN A 216 -3.93 -0.17 -6.04
N LEU A 217 -4.07 -1.05 -5.05
CA LEU A 217 -3.36 -2.33 -5.05
C LEU A 217 -3.84 -3.22 -6.20
N ARG A 218 -2.92 -3.91 -6.86
CA ARG A 218 -3.20 -4.78 -8.01
C ARG A 218 -2.75 -6.21 -7.82
N ALA A 219 -1.54 -6.43 -7.33
CA ALA A 219 -0.99 -7.79 -7.18
C ALA A 219 -0.05 -7.87 -5.99
N PHE A 220 0.03 -9.06 -5.39
CA PHE A 220 1.13 -9.42 -4.49
C PHE A 220 2.35 -9.81 -5.33
N VAL A 221 3.54 -9.38 -4.90
CA VAL A 221 4.79 -9.76 -5.57
C VAL A 221 5.87 -10.13 -4.56
N ASN A 222 6.76 -11.01 -4.98
CA ASN A 222 7.92 -11.40 -4.20
C ASN A 222 9.16 -10.63 -4.67
N ILE A 223 9.98 -10.20 -3.70
CA ILE A 223 11.29 -9.59 -3.98
C ILE A 223 12.40 -10.46 -3.38
N ILE A 224 13.56 -10.46 -4.03
CA ILE A 224 14.75 -11.23 -3.61
C ILE A 224 15.89 -10.24 -3.35
N PRO A 225 16.53 -10.24 -2.17
CA PRO A 225 17.71 -9.40 -1.92
C PRO A 225 18.83 -9.70 -2.93
N ARG A 226 19.41 -8.66 -3.53
CA ARG A 226 20.57 -8.81 -4.42
C ARG A 226 21.85 -8.90 -3.60
N LEU A 227 22.21 -10.13 -3.22
CA LEU A 227 23.44 -10.37 -2.47
C LEU A 227 24.66 -9.98 -3.31
N GLY A 228 25.59 -9.25 -2.70
CA GLY A 228 26.89 -8.96 -3.28
C GLY A 228 27.86 -10.12 -3.08
N THR A 229 29.15 -9.81 -3.10
CA THR A 229 30.23 -10.80 -2.87
C THR A 229 30.18 -11.45 -1.49
N ALA A 230 29.64 -10.74 -0.49
CA ALA A 230 29.39 -11.25 0.85
C ALA A 230 27.95 -10.97 1.27
N ALA A 231 27.28 -11.97 1.83
CA ALA A 231 25.96 -11.80 2.43
C ALA A 231 26.08 -11.21 3.84
N ASP A 232 25.27 -10.20 4.16
CA ASP A 232 25.20 -9.68 5.53
C ASP A 232 24.61 -10.77 6.44
N PRO A 233 25.31 -11.19 7.51
CA PRO A 233 24.89 -12.29 8.37
C PRO A 233 23.58 -11.99 9.13
N ARG A 234 23.14 -10.72 9.16
CA ARG A 234 21.86 -10.31 9.75
C ARG A 234 20.66 -10.54 8.84
N LEU A 235 20.89 -10.91 7.57
CA LEU A 235 19.84 -11.20 6.62
C LEU A 235 19.20 -12.56 6.95
N THR A 236 17.93 -12.49 7.32
CA THR A 236 17.06 -13.64 7.49
C THR A 236 15.81 -13.42 6.65
N LYS A 237 14.95 -14.43 6.54
CA LYS A 237 13.64 -14.30 5.89
C LYS A 237 12.81 -13.12 6.43
N SER A 238 12.97 -12.77 7.71
CA SER A 238 12.17 -11.72 8.37
C SER A 238 12.88 -10.37 8.48
N THR A 239 14.15 -10.26 8.09
CA THR A 239 14.96 -9.04 8.25
C THR A 239 15.57 -8.55 6.94
N SER A 240 15.48 -9.32 5.86
CA SER A 240 16.13 -9.03 4.59
C SER A 240 15.72 -7.69 3.97
N ALA A 241 14.42 -7.39 3.95
CA ALA A 241 13.89 -6.11 3.46
C ALA A 241 14.33 -4.90 4.30
N HIS A 242 14.76 -5.13 5.55
CA HIS A 242 15.15 -4.05 6.47
C HIS A 242 16.63 -3.66 6.35
N TYR A 243 17.52 -4.64 6.13
CA TYR A 243 18.97 -4.41 6.09
C TYR A 243 19.54 -4.27 4.68
N HIS A 244 18.71 -4.49 3.67
CA HIS A 244 19.14 -4.45 2.28
C HIS A 244 18.40 -3.35 1.51
N SER A 245 19.04 -2.81 0.47
CA SER A 245 18.53 -1.66 -0.28
C SER A 245 18.29 -1.95 -1.75
N LEU A 246 18.75 -3.12 -2.24
CA LEU A 246 18.73 -3.51 -3.65
C LEU A 246 18.14 -4.90 -3.80
N PHE A 247 17.05 -5.03 -4.54
CA PHE A 247 16.32 -6.28 -4.68
C PHE A 247 16.11 -6.62 -6.15
N TYR A 248 15.78 -7.86 -6.43
CA TYR A 248 15.20 -8.29 -7.69
C TYR A 248 13.69 -8.44 -7.51
N LEU A 249 12.91 -7.95 -8.47
CA LEU A 249 11.51 -8.30 -8.61
C LEU A 249 11.42 -9.74 -9.14
N ASN A 250 10.95 -10.67 -8.31
CA ASN A 250 10.93 -12.08 -8.67
C ASN A 250 9.83 -12.39 -9.68
N LYS A 251 10.16 -12.33 -10.97
CA LYS A 251 9.23 -12.68 -12.04
C LYS A 251 8.85 -14.17 -12.04
N TYR A 252 9.64 -15.03 -11.41
CA TYR A 252 9.41 -16.48 -11.32
C TYR A 252 8.56 -16.88 -10.11
N PHE A 253 8.04 -15.92 -9.36
CA PHE A 253 7.24 -16.18 -8.16
C PHE A 253 5.96 -16.97 -8.46
N ASP A 254 5.26 -16.56 -9.51
CA ASP A 254 4.12 -17.29 -10.04
C ASP A 254 4.00 -17.08 -11.56
N LYS A 255 3.20 -17.93 -12.19
CA LYS A 255 3.01 -17.94 -13.64
C LYS A 255 2.41 -16.62 -14.15
N GLN A 256 1.48 -16.01 -13.42
CA GLN A 256 0.80 -14.77 -13.85
C GLN A 256 1.79 -13.61 -13.90
N ILE A 257 2.63 -13.48 -12.88
CA ILE A 257 3.69 -12.48 -12.82
C ILE A 257 4.73 -12.75 -13.91
N TYR A 258 5.13 -14.00 -14.12
CA TYR A 258 6.08 -14.36 -15.17
C TYR A 258 5.59 -13.90 -16.54
N ASP A 259 4.38 -14.31 -16.91
CA ASP A 259 3.80 -13.98 -18.21
C ASP A 259 3.63 -12.46 -18.37
N THR A 260 3.13 -11.78 -17.33
CA THR A 260 2.93 -10.32 -17.32
C THR A 260 4.24 -9.55 -17.53
N LEU A 261 5.32 -9.94 -16.86
CA LEU A 261 6.61 -9.25 -16.95
C LEU A 261 7.42 -9.68 -18.18
N TYR A 262 7.20 -10.88 -18.68
CA TYR A 262 7.87 -11.39 -19.88
C TYR A 262 7.36 -10.71 -21.15
N PHE A 263 6.04 -10.70 -21.38
CA PHE A 263 5.47 -10.17 -22.62
C PHE A 263 5.69 -8.66 -22.81
N VAL A 264 5.84 -7.91 -21.72
CA VAL A 264 6.10 -6.45 -21.79
C VAL A 264 7.59 -6.14 -21.96
N SER A 265 8.49 -7.09 -21.70
CA SER A 265 9.93 -6.87 -21.92
C SER A 265 10.37 -7.01 -23.38
N GLN A 266 9.48 -7.46 -24.28
CA GLN A 266 9.75 -7.68 -25.70
C GLN A 266 9.07 -6.68 -26.66
N GLY A 267 8.29 -5.71 -26.15
CA GLY A 267 7.61 -4.68 -26.93
C GLY A 267 8.07 -3.28 -26.57
#